data_AF-A0A9E0TT90-F1
#
_entry.id   AF-A0A9E0TT90-F1
#
_cell.length_a   1.000
_cell.length_b   1.000
_cell.length_c   1.000
_cell.angle_alpha   90.00
_cell.angle_beta   90.00
_cell.angle_gamma   90.00
#
_symmetry.space_group_name_H-M   'P 1'
#
loop_
_entity.id
_entity.type
_entity.pdbx_description
1 polymer ?
#
loop_
_entity_poly.entity_id
_entity_poly.type
_entity_poly.pdbx_seq_one_letter_code
_entity_poly.pdbx_strand_id
1 'polypeptide(L)'
;MRKIPLYFPFLLALLAALFCNVLFPSLHLSFFVPFLALTYYAAPLSKALWISLGCGLILDLLSSEFRFGLYSLSFVLATMLLYSQKKHFFEDKPVAFSLFSSVIAAVSILLQFILTHLFDRGISFSLLTAFVDGIFMSAVDGLYAFLWFTCPIRLYIYMKKVGWRNLFRKVDSEEE
;
A
#
# COMPACT_ATOMS: atom_id res chain seq x y z
N MET A 1 6.67 11.18 11.78
CA MET A 1 6.89 11.69 10.40
C MET A 1 6.22 13.07 10.23
N ARG A 2 6.92 14.04 9.60
CA ARG A 2 6.40 15.39 9.28
C ARG A 2 5.11 15.31 8.43
N LYS A 3 4.39 16.43 8.26
CA LYS A 3 3.27 16.58 7.29
C LYS A 3 3.76 16.24 5.88
N ILE A 4 3.80 14.97 5.51
CA ILE A 4 4.12 14.52 4.15
C ILE A 4 2.87 14.81 3.32
N PRO A 5 2.99 15.56 2.22
CA PRO A 5 1.87 15.75 1.33
C PRO A 5 1.42 14.41 0.74
N LEU A 6 0.12 14.12 0.83
CA LEU A 6 -0.46 12.85 0.38
C LEU A 6 -0.55 12.70 -1.15
N TYR A 7 -0.40 13.79 -1.92
CA TYR A 7 -0.49 13.73 -3.38
C TYR A 7 0.63 12.88 -4.02
N PHE A 8 1.85 12.96 -3.50
CA PHE A 8 2.99 12.23 -4.02
C PHE A 8 2.86 10.71 -3.85
N PRO A 9 2.60 10.19 -2.63
CA PRO A 9 2.39 8.75 -2.44
C PRO A 9 1.12 8.25 -3.13
N PHE A 10 0.09 9.09 -3.30
CA PHE A 10 -1.07 8.74 -4.12
C PHE A 10 -0.71 8.53 -5.59
N LEU A 11 0.03 9.47 -6.19
CA LEU A 11 0.48 9.35 -7.58
C LEU A 11 1.36 8.11 -7.78
N LEU A 12 2.24 7.83 -6.81
CA LEU A 12 3.10 6.65 -6.84
C LEU A 12 2.29 5.34 -6.81
N ALA A 13 1.26 5.27 -5.96
CA ALA A 13 0.34 4.13 -5.91
C ALA A 13 -0.47 3.99 -7.21
N LEU A 14 -0.94 5.10 -7.78
CA LEU A 14 -1.70 5.13 -9.03
C LEU A 14 -0.86 4.65 -10.21
N LEU A 15 0.39 5.11 -10.32
CA LEU A 15 1.31 4.64 -11.35
C LEU A 15 1.58 3.15 -11.22
N ALA A 16 1.79 2.65 -9.99
CA ALA A 16 1.94 1.23 -9.76
C ALA A 16 0.68 0.46 -10.19
N ALA A 17 -0.52 0.94 -9.85
CA ALA A 17 -1.78 0.30 -10.25
C ALA A 17 -1.97 0.23 -11.77
N LEU A 18 -1.53 1.26 -12.51
CA LEU A 18 -1.66 1.31 -13.97
C LEU A 18 -0.62 0.46 -14.71
N PHE A 19 0.63 0.43 -14.23
CA PHE A 19 1.75 -0.17 -14.96
C PHE A 19 2.20 -1.53 -14.43
N CYS A 20 2.05 -1.82 -13.12
CA CYS A 20 2.56 -3.09 -12.57
C CYS A 20 1.80 -4.31 -13.08
N ASN A 21 0.48 -4.22 -13.31
CA ASN A 21 -0.27 -5.31 -13.92
C ASN A 21 0.20 -5.64 -15.35
N VAL A 22 0.73 -4.64 -16.07
CA VAL A 22 1.30 -4.83 -17.42
C VAL A 22 2.71 -5.42 -17.35
N LEU A 23 3.54 -4.96 -16.41
CA LEU A 23 4.93 -5.40 -16.28
C LEU A 23 5.08 -6.75 -15.57
N PHE A 24 4.21 -7.03 -14.60
CA PHE A 24 4.25 -8.20 -13.73
C PHE A 24 2.84 -8.79 -13.54
N PRO A 25 2.25 -9.39 -14.59
CA PRO A 25 0.87 -9.89 -14.53
C PRO A 25 0.65 -11.01 -13.51
N SER A 26 1.71 -11.68 -13.06
CA SER A 26 1.63 -12.75 -12.04
C SER A 26 1.67 -12.22 -10.60
N LEU A 27 1.95 -10.93 -10.39
CA LEU A 27 2.04 -10.33 -9.06
C LEU A 27 0.76 -9.55 -8.75
N HIS A 28 -0.16 -10.18 -8.03
CA HIS A 28 -1.36 -9.54 -7.51
C HIS A 28 -1.03 -8.69 -6.26
N LEU A 29 -0.40 -7.53 -6.50
CA LEU A 29 -0.02 -6.59 -5.44
C LEU A 29 -1.16 -5.65 -5.07
N SER A 30 -1.27 -5.34 -3.79
CA SER A 30 -2.24 -4.37 -3.27
C SER A 30 -1.68 -2.95 -3.37
N PHE A 31 -1.71 -2.35 -4.57
CA PHE A 31 -1.00 -1.11 -4.89
C PHE A 31 -1.29 0.08 -3.98
N PHE A 32 -2.53 0.25 -3.55
CA PHE A 32 -2.97 1.38 -2.71
C PHE A 32 -2.79 1.16 -1.20
N VAL A 33 -2.48 -0.06 -0.75
CA VAL A 33 -2.30 -0.38 0.68
C VAL A 33 -1.21 0.45 1.38
N PRO A 34 0.01 0.61 0.83
CA PRO A 34 1.01 1.48 1.45
C PRO A 34 0.56 2.95 1.53
N PHE A 35 -0.21 3.42 0.55
CA PHE A 35 -0.79 4.76 0.59
C PHE A 35 -1.85 4.89 1.69
N LEU A 36 -2.69 3.86 1.90
CA LEU A 36 -3.65 3.82 3.00
C LEU A 36 -2.95 3.82 4.36
N ALA A 37 -1.88 3.04 4.53
CA ALA A 37 -1.06 3.04 5.75
C ALA A 37 -0.59 4.47 6.10
N LEU A 38 -0.07 5.20 5.11
CA LEU A 38 0.36 6.58 5.30
C LEU A 38 -0.81 7.54 5.58
N THR A 39 -1.97 7.30 4.95
CA THR A 39 -3.19 8.07 5.17
C THR A 39 -3.69 7.90 6.61
N TYR A 40 -3.65 6.69 7.16
CA TYR A 40 -4.05 6.43 8.55
C TYR A 40 -3.16 7.20 9.52
N TYR A 41 -1.87 7.33 9.19
CA TYR A 41 -0.94 8.15 9.97
C TYR A 41 -1.26 9.65 9.88
N ALA A 42 -1.49 10.17 8.67
CA ALA A 42 -1.50 11.61 8.40
C ALA A 42 -2.89 12.28 8.55
N ALA A 43 -3.99 11.53 8.43
CA ALA A 43 -5.35 12.08 8.34
C ALA A 43 -6.27 11.57 9.46
N PRO A 44 -7.33 12.32 9.82
CA PRO A 44 -8.39 11.84 10.72
C PRO A 44 -9.24 10.75 10.05
N LEU A 45 -9.94 9.94 10.85
CA LEU A 45 -10.69 8.75 10.41
C LEU A 45 -11.65 9.06 9.27
N SER A 46 -12.46 10.13 9.41
CA SER A 46 -13.42 10.53 8.39
C SER A 46 -12.75 10.78 7.03
N LYS A 47 -11.61 11.49 7.00
CA LYS A 47 -10.86 11.71 5.76
C LYS A 47 -10.24 10.41 5.24
N ALA A 48 -9.72 9.56 6.12
CA ALA A 48 -9.15 8.27 5.75
C ALA A 48 -10.20 7.36 5.09
N LEU A 49 -11.44 7.35 5.59
CA LEU A 49 -12.55 6.59 5.01
C LEU A 49 -12.93 7.08 3.61
N TRP A 50 -13.00 8.40 3.41
CA TRP A 50 -13.26 8.96 2.08
C TRP A 50 -12.13 8.64 1.09
N ILE A 51 -10.88 8.71 1.55
CA ILE A 51 -9.72 8.38 0.73
C ILE A 51 -9.73 6.89 0.40
N SER A 52 -10.03 6.00 1.35
CA SER A 52 -10.07 4.56 1.10
C SER A 52 -11.20 4.15 0.17
N LEU A 53 -12.36 4.78 0.28
CA LEU A 53 -13.44 4.65 -0.68
C LEU A 53 -13.00 5.08 -2.08
N GLY A 54 -12.33 6.23 -2.21
CA GLY A 54 -11.81 6.71 -3.50
C GLY A 54 -10.77 5.75 -4.12
N CYS A 55 -9.82 5.25 -3.32
CA CYS A 55 -8.84 4.27 -3.78
C CYS A 55 -9.51 2.97 -4.26
N GLY A 56 -10.50 2.49 -3.52
CA GLY A 56 -11.22 1.28 -3.89
C GLY A 56 -12.05 1.47 -5.16
N LEU A 57 -12.69 2.63 -5.35
CA LEU A 57 -13.45 2.93 -6.57
C LEU A 57 -12.53 2.98 -7.80
N ILE A 58 -11.32 3.53 -7.65
CA ILE A 58 -10.33 3.51 -8.73
C ILE A 58 -9.97 2.08 -9.09
N LEU A 59 -9.75 1.20 -8.10
CA LEU A 59 -9.49 -0.23 -8.36
C LEU A 59 -10.71 -0.94 -8.95
N ASP A 60 -11.92 -0.62 -8.51
CA ASP A 60 -13.15 -1.17 -9.08
C ASP A 60 -13.34 -0.75 -10.54
N LEU A 61 -12.84 0.43 -10.96
CA LEU A 61 -12.85 0.87 -12.36
C LEU A 61 -11.75 0.23 -13.20
N LEU A 62 -10.59 -0.07 -12.61
CA LEU A 62 -9.44 -0.65 -13.29
C LEU A 62 -9.48 -2.18 -13.35
N SER A 63 -10.16 -2.82 -12.39
CA SER A 63 -10.28 -4.27 -12.30
C SER A 63 -11.53 -4.75 -13.02
N SER A 64 -11.37 -5.74 -13.88
CA SER A 64 -12.47 -6.48 -14.49
C SER A 64 -12.76 -7.81 -13.79
N GLU A 65 -12.01 -8.14 -12.73
CA GLU A 65 -12.07 -9.45 -12.07
C GLU A 65 -13.26 -9.59 -11.14
N PHE A 66 -13.61 -8.52 -10.44
CA PHE A 66 -14.65 -8.52 -9.41
C PHE A 66 -15.78 -7.57 -9.75
N ARG A 67 -16.94 -7.78 -9.11
CA ARG A 67 -18.07 -6.86 -9.21
C ARG A 67 -17.69 -5.48 -8.68
N PHE A 68 -18.14 -4.46 -9.41
CA PHE A 68 -17.94 -3.07 -9.06
C PHE A 68 -18.41 -2.77 -7.63
N GLY A 69 -17.52 -2.22 -6.80
CA GLY A 69 -17.78 -1.80 -5.43
C GLY A 69 -17.21 -2.74 -4.38
N LEU A 70 -16.70 -3.92 -4.75
CA LEU A 70 -16.11 -4.87 -3.81
C LEU A 70 -14.78 -4.36 -3.23
N TYR A 71 -13.92 -3.73 -4.05
CA TYR A 71 -12.68 -3.15 -3.55
C TYR A 71 -12.96 -1.94 -2.64
N SER A 72 -13.88 -1.07 -3.06
CA SER A 72 -14.36 0.06 -2.26
C SER A 72 -14.84 -0.36 -0.88
N LEU A 73 -15.70 -1.37 -0.82
CA LEU A 73 -16.23 -1.88 0.45
C LEU A 73 -15.13 -2.52 1.30
N SER A 74 -14.25 -3.33 0.69
CA SER A 74 -13.14 -3.97 1.39
C SER A 74 -12.20 -2.94 2.04
N PHE A 75 -11.80 -1.91 1.29
CA PHE A 75 -10.89 -0.88 1.80
C PHE A 75 -11.52 -0.01 2.89
N VAL A 76 -12.80 0.32 2.78
CA VAL A 76 -13.52 1.05 3.83
C VAL A 76 -13.61 0.22 5.10
N LEU A 77 -13.97 -1.07 4.99
CA LEU A 77 -14.03 -1.98 6.15
C LEU A 77 -12.65 -2.19 6.78
N ALA A 78 -11.62 -2.42 5.97
CA ALA A 78 -10.24 -2.52 6.44
C ALA A 78 -9.81 -1.25 7.18
N THR A 79 -10.19 -0.07 6.66
CA THR A 79 -9.97 1.22 7.32
C THR A 79 -10.66 1.29 8.67
N MET A 80 -11.95 0.93 8.74
CA MET A 80 -12.68 0.97 10.02
C MET A 80 -12.05 0.05 11.08
N LEU A 81 -11.62 -1.15 10.70
CA LEU A 81 -11.02 -2.12 11.60
C LEU A 81 -9.62 -1.69 12.07
N LEU A 82 -8.74 -1.31 11.15
CA LEU A 82 -7.32 -1.13 11.43
C LEU A 82 -6.93 0.30 11.81
N TYR A 83 -7.76 1.31 11.52
CA TYR A 83 -7.41 2.70 11.83
C TYR A 83 -7.22 2.93 13.33
N SER A 84 -7.96 2.23 14.19
CA SER A 84 -7.79 2.29 15.65
C SER A 84 -6.43 1.76 16.11
N GLN A 85 -5.86 0.80 15.38
CA GLN A 85 -4.62 0.11 15.73
C GLN A 85 -3.35 0.84 15.31
N LYS A 86 -3.47 1.94 14.57
CA LYS A 86 -2.32 2.70 14.06
C LYS A 86 -1.32 3.09 15.17
N LYS A 87 -1.79 3.40 16.38
CA LYS A 87 -0.92 3.82 17.49
C LYS A 87 0.10 2.76 17.89
N HIS A 88 -0.22 1.47 17.75
CA HIS A 88 0.67 0.36 18.13
C HIS A 88 1.80 0.13 17.12
N PHE A 89 1.61 0.52 15.85
CA PHE A 89 2.57 0.24 14.78
C PHE A 89 3.45 1.46 14.43
N PHE A 90 3.03 2.69 14.73
CA PHE A 90 3.77 3.88 14.30
C PHE A 90 4.87 4.36 15.26
N GLU A 91 5.53 3.45 15.97
CA GLU A 91 6.77 3.74 16.71
C GLU A 91 7.97 3.93 15.76
N ASP A 92 8.02 5.07 15.07
CA ASP A 92 9.13 5.72 14.31
C ASP A 92 10.08 4.87 13.42
N LYS A 93 9.86 3.56 13.27
CA LYS A 93 10.72 2.65 12.53
C LYS A 93 10.16 2.44 11.11
N PRO A 94 11.00 2.53 10.06
CA PRO A 94 10.59 2.27 8.67
C PRO A 94 10.04 0.85 8.47
N VAL A 95 10.56 -0.11 9.24
CA VAL A 95 10.09 -1.50 9.22
C VAL A 95 8.65 -1.59 9.71
N ALA A 96 8.26 -0.76 10.68
CA ALA A 96 6.92 -0.79 11.23
C ALA A 96 5.86 -0.30 10.23
N PHE A 97 6.24 0.61 9.31
CA PHE A 97 5.37 1.01 8.19
C PHE A 97 5.14 -0.13 7.19
N SER A 98 6.20 -0.86 6.84
CA SER A 98 6.12 -2.03 5.96
C SER A 98 5.26 -3.14 6.58
N LEU A 99 5.46 -3.44 7.87
CA LEU A 99 4.65 -4.40 8.61
C LEU A 99 3.18 -3.96 8.73
N PHE A 100 2.93 -2.67 8.95
CA PHE A 100 1.55 -2.19 9.01
C PHE A 100 0.87 -2.29 7.65
N SER A 101 1.60 -2.03 6.57
CA SER A 101 1.10 -2.23 5.20
C SER A 101 0.77 -3.70 4.93
N SER A 102 1.62 -4.65 5.34
CA SER A 102 1.32 -6.08 5.19
C SER A 102 0.09 -6.50 6.00
N VAL A 103 -0.10 -5.95 7.21
CA VAL A 103 -1.32 -6.23 8.00
C VAL A 103 -2.57 -5.68 7.31
N ILE A 104 -2.51 -4.47 6.74
CA ILE A 104 -3.63 -3.91 5.96
C ILE A 104 -3.93 -4.77 4.74
N ALA A 105 -2.91 -5.22 4.01
CA ALA A 105 -3.08 -6.13 2.87
C ALA A 105 -3.77 -7.43 3.30
N ALA A 106 -3.28 -8.08 4.36
CA ALA A 106 -3.85 -9.32 4.86
C ALA A 106 -5.32 -9.17 5.25
N VAL A 107 -5.67 -8.11 5.98
CA VAL A 107 -7.06 -7.84 6.36
C VAL A 107 -7.93 -7.53 5.14
N SER A 108 -7.41 -6.77 4.17
CA SER A 108 -8.14 -6.43 2.94
C SER A 108 -8.41 -7.66 2.07
N ILE A 109 -7.44 -8.57 1.96
CA ILE A 109 -7.57 -9.85 1.26
C ILE A 109 -8.62 -10.72 1.97
N LEU A 110 -8.54 -10.88 3.29
CA LEU A 110 -9.53 -11.66 4.06
C LEU A 110 -10.94 -11.08 3.91
N LEU A 111 -11.09 -9.76 3.99
CA LEU A 111 -12.38 -9.10 3.76
C LEU A 111 -12.86 -9.31 2.33
N GLN A 112 -11.99 -9.16 1.34
CA GLN A 112 -12.33 -9.39 -0.06
C GLN A 112 -12.75 -10.84 -0.32
N PHE A 113 -12.11 -11.82 0.30
CA PHE A 113 -12.55 -13.22 0.27
C PHE A 113 -13.96 -13.39 0.83
N ILE A 114 -14.23 -12.84 2.03
CA ILE A 114 -15.56 -12.91 2.66
C ILE A 114 -16.62 -12.24 1.79
N LEU A 115 -16.33 -11.04 1.29
CA LEU A 115 -17.25 -10.25 0.47
C LEU A 115 -17.52 -10.95 -0.87
N THR A 116 -16.49 -11.49 -1.51
CA THR A 116 -16.64 -12.22 -2.76
C THR A 116 -17.46 -13.47 -2.55
N HIS A 117 -17.27 -14.22 -1.46
CA HIS A 117 -18.13 -15.37 -1.15
C HIS A 117 -19.59 -14.97 -0.90
N LEU A 118 -19.83 -13.81 -0.28
CA LEU A 118 -21.19 -13.33 0.03
C LEU A 118 -21.92 -12.83 -1.22
N PHE A 119 -21.24 -12.09 -2.09
CA PHE A 119 -21.84 -11.40 -3.23
C PHE A 119 -21.66 -12.11 -4.57
N ASP A 120 -20.61 -12.94 -4.71
CA ASP A 120 -20.23 -13.60 -5.94
C ASP A 120 -20.10 -15.11 -5.72
N ARG A 121 -21.19 -15.83 -5.98
CA ARG A 121 -21.34 -17.28 -5.69
C ARG A 121 -20.51 -18.21 -6.60
N GLY A 122 -19.47 -17.70 -7.27
CA GLY A 122 -18.76 -18.40 -8.35
C GLY A 122 -17.39 -18.96 -8.01
N ILE A 123 -16.77 -18.56 -6.89
CA ILE A 123 -15.37 -18.92 -6.61
C ILE A 123 -15.30 -20.12 -5.67
N SER A 124 -14.65 -21.19 -6.11
CA SER A 124 -14.38 -22.37 -5.30
C SER A 124 -13.46 -22.03 -4.13
N PHE A 125 -13.99 -22.11 -2.91
CA PHE A 125 -13.26 -21.83 -1.69
C PHE A 125 -12.16 -22.87 -1.45
N SER A 126 -10.90 -22.44 -1.48
CA SER A 126 -9.75 -23.24 -1.06
C SER A 126 -9.04 -22.52 0.08
N LEU A 127 -9.05 -23.14 1.27
CA LEU A 127 -8.35 -22.63 2.45
C LEU A 127 -6.86 -22.43 2.19
N LEU A 128 -6.27 -23.28 1.34
CA LEU A 128 -4.87 -23.17 0.95
C LEU A 128 -4.61 -21.89 0.18
N THR A 129 -5.50 -21.53 -0.75
CA THR A 129 -5.40 -20.29 -1.53
C THR A 129 -5.60 -19.06 -0.64
N ALA A 130 -6.57 -19.10 0.28
CA ALA A 130 -6.75 -18.02 1.26
C ALA A 130 -5.52 -17.82 2.17
N PHE A 131 -4.81 -18.89 2.54
CA PHE A 131 -3.60 -18.79 3.36
C PHE A 131 -2.40 -18.28 2.57
N VAL A 132 -2.19 -18.78 1.35
CA VAL A 132 -1.11 -18.34 0.46
C VAL A 132 -1.29 -16.87 0.12
N ASP A 133 -2.48 -16.45 -0.32
CA ASP A 133 -2.75 -15.06 -0.65
C ASP A 133 -2.74 -14.18 0.61
N GLY A 134 -3.34 -14.67 1.70
CA GLY A 134 -3.42 -13.92 2.95
C GLY A 134 -2.07 -13.63 3.60
N ILE A 135 -1.12 -14.56 3.59
CA ILE A 135 0.17 -14.41 4.29
C ILE A 135 1.31 -14.09 3.33
N PHE A 136 1.46 -14.88 2.26
CA PHE A 136 2.58 -14.73 1.36
C PHE A 136 2.45 -13.45 0.54
N MET A 137 1.30 -13.21 -0.12
CA MET A 137 1.12 -11.99 -0.91
C MET A 137 1.12 -10.74 -0.03
N SER A 138 0.56 -10.80 1.18
CA SER A 138 0.65 -9.69 2.14
C SER A 138 2.08 -9.38 2.58
N ALA A 139 2.94 -10.39 2.73
CA ALA A 139 4.36 -10.17 3.03
C ALA A 139 5.09 -9.52 1.84
N VAL A 140 4.76 -9.95 0.62
CA VAL A 140 5.26 -9.32 -0.62
C VAL A 140 4.78 -7.87 -0.72
N ASP A 141 3.52 -7.57 -0.38
CA ASP A 141 3.00 -6.20 -0.31
C ASP A 141 3.75 -5.34 0.71
N GLY A 142 4.13 -5.91 1.86
CA GLY A 142 5.00 -5.26 2.83
C GLY A 142 6.38 -4.93 2.26
N LEU A 143 6.99 -5.86 1.51
CA LEU A 143 8.28 -5.66 0.84
C LEU A 143 8.17 -4.58 -0.25
N TYR A 144 7.09 -4.61 -1.03
CA TYR A 144 6.75 -3.57 -2.00
C TYR A 144 6.61 -2.20 -1.33
N ALA A 145 5.88 -2.09 -0.22
CA ALA A 145 5.76 -0.85 0.55
C ALA A 145 7.13 -0.33 1.03
N PHE A 146 8.03 -1.23 1.41
CA PHE A 146 9.38 -0.86 1.80
C PHE A 146 10.22 -0.34 0.62
N LEU A 147 10.29 -1.10 -0.47
CA LEU A 147 11.12 -0.77 -1.64
C LEU A 147 10.58 0.42 -2.43
N TRP A 148 9.26 0.49 -2.63
CA TRP A 148 8.65 1.49 -3.52
C TRP A 148 8.29 2.78 -2.79
N PHE A 149 7.93 2.75 -1.50
CA PHE A 149 7.62 3.97 -0.75
C PHE A 149 8.75 4.39 0.20
N THR A 150 9.28 3.47 0.99
CA THR A 150 10.22 3.85 2.07
C THR A 150 11.61 4.23 1.52
N CYS A 151 12.14 3.48 0.56
CA CYS A 151 13.43 3.77 -0.08
C CYS A 151 13.48 5.15 -0.76
N PRO A 152 12.56 5.51 -1.69
CA PRO A 152 12.65 6.81 -2.36
C PRO A 152 12.42 7.98 -1.40
N ILE A 153 11.56 7.83 -0.39
CA ILE A 153 11.38 8.87 0.63
C ILE A 153 12.67 9.06 1.44
N ARG A 154 13.34 7.97 1.85
CA ARG A 154 14.63 8.06 2.55
C ARG A 154 15.71 8.65 1.68
N LEU A 155 15.81 8.22 0.42
CA LEU A 155 16.78 8.74 -0.53
C LEU A 155 16.57 10.26 -0.71
N TYR A 156 15.33 10.71 -0.89
CA TYR A 156 14.99 12.12 -1.01
C TYR A 156 15.39 12.92 0.25
N ILE A 157 15.09 12.41 1.45
CA ILE A 157 15.48 13.05 2.71
C ILE A 157 17.02 13.11 2.85
N TYR A 158 17.71 12.02 2.48
CA TYR A 158 19.16 11.94 2.53
C TYR A 158 19.80 12.93 1.57
N MET A 159 19.35 12.99 0.31
CA MET A 159 19.82 13.96 -0.69
C MET A 159 19.60 15.40 -0.23
N LYS A 160 18.45 15.70 0.39
CA LYS A 160 18.16 17.02 0.93
C LYS A 160 19.07 17.39 2.11
N LYS A 161 19.46 16.40 2.93
CA LYS A 161 20.32 16.63 4.12
C LYS A 161 21.80 16.77 3.74
N VAL A 162 22.29 15.97 2.81
CA VAL A 162 23.69 16.01 2.33
C VAL A 162 23.94 17.15 1.36
N GLY A 163 22.87 17.63 0.69
CA GLY A 163 22.95 18.64 -0.36
C GLY A 163 23.44 18.01 -1.66
N TRP A 164 22.71 18.22 -2.77
CA TRP A 164 23.07 17.68 -4.09
C TRP A 164 24.51 17.98 -4.51
N ARG A 165 25.08 19.11 -4.06
CA ARG A 165 26.45 19.52 -4.39
C ARG A 165 27.55 18.63 -3.79
N ASN A 166 27.33 17.98 -2.64
CA ASN A 166 28.37 17.13 -2.04
C ASN A 166 28.37 15.70 -2.60
N LEU A 167 27.30 15.28 -3.26
CA LEU A 167 27.16 13.92 -3.77
C LEU A 167 27.92 13.73 -5.10
N PHE A 168 27.93 14.75 -5.96
CA PHE A 168 28.71 14.74 -7.20
C PHE A 168 30.19 15.07 -6.99
N ARG A 169 30.52 15.89 -5.98
CA ARG A 169 31.90 16.33 -5.74
C ARG A 169 32.83 15.24 -5.21
N LYS A 170 32.27 14.10 -4.76
CA LYS A 170 33.06 12.98 -4.23
C LYS A 170 33.49 11.98 -5.30
N VAL A 171 32.82 12.00 -6.46
CA VAL A 171 33.16 11.13 -7.60
C VAL A 171 34.38 11.68 -8.34
N ASP A 172 34.58 13.01 -8.34
CA ASP A 172 35.74 13.64 -8.98
C ASP A 172 37.05 13.53 -8.17
N SER A 173 37.03 12.96 -6.97
CA SER A 173 38.19 12.90 -6.05
C SER A 173 38.78 11.49 -5.86
N GLU A 174 38.32 10.49 -6.61
CA GLU A 174 38.88 9.12 -6.60
C GLU A 174 39.69 8.80 -7.87
N GLU A 175 39.92 9.78 -8.76
CA GLU A 175 40.73 9.64 -9.99
C GLU A 175 42.10 10.36 -9.94
N GLU A 176 42.56 10.86 -8.79
CA GLU A 176 43.95 11.39 -8.61
C GLU A 176 44.87 10.43 -7.85
#